data_AF-A0A8C5RS11-F1
#
_entry.id   AF-A0A8C5RS11-F1
#
_cell.length_a   1.000
_cell.length_b   1.000
_cell.length_c   1.000
_cell.angle_alpha   90.00
_cell.angle_beta   90.00
_cell.angle_gamma   90.00
#
_symmetry.space_group_name_H-M   'P 1'
#
loop_
_entity.id
_entity.type
_entity.pdbx_description
1 polymer ?
#
loop_
_entity_poly.entity_id
_entity_poly.type
_entity_poly.pdbx_seq_one_letter_code
_entity_poly.pdbx_strand_id
1 'polypeptide(L)' 'MPLAFCGSEQNSTAYKVTDGVLNNGCFVDALNVVPHVFLLFITFPILFI' A
#
# COMPACT_ATOMS: atom_id res chain seq x y z
N MET A 1 0.82 0.94 20.01
CA MET A 1 0.95 1.67 18.73
C MET A 1 0.40 0.75 17.66
N PRO A 2 -0.64 1.12 16.91
CA PRO A 2 -1.15 0.27 15.82
C PRO A 2 -0.07 0.10 14.75
N LEU A 3 -0.08 -1.03 14.03
CA LEU A 3 0.81 -1.21 12.89
C LEU A 3 0.41 -0.21 11.80
N ALA A 4 1.27 0.77 11.54
CA ALA A 4 1.07 1.79 10.52
C ALA A 4 1.87 1.44 9.26
N PHE A 5 1.21 1.50 8.10
CA PHE A 5 1.83 1.19 6.80
C PHE A 5 2.88 2.22 6.39
N CYS A 6 2.59 3.52 6.54
CA CYS A 6 3.51 4.62 6.16
C CYS A 6 4.38 5.12 7.31
N GLY A 7 4.37 4.44 8.47
CA GLY A 7 4.99 4.91 9.71
C GLY A 7 4.02 5.70 10.61
N SER A 8 4.36 5.81 11.91
CA SER A 8 3.53 6.50 12.92
C SER A 8 4.18 7.76 13.50
N GLU A 9 5.30 8.21 12.92
CA GLU A 9 6.03 9.39 13.38
C GLU A 9 5.36 10.69 12.89
N GLN A 10 5.64 11.80 13.60
CA GLN A 10 5.19 13.16 13.26
C GLN A 10 3.69 13.29 12.92
N ASN A 11 2.79 12.68 13.71
CA ASN A 11 1.33 12.81 13.54
C ASN A 11 0.84 12.39 12.13
N SER A 12 1.35 11.27 11.61
CA SER A 12 0.92 10.67 10.35
C SER A 12 1.16 11.55 9.10
N THR A 13 2.15 12.45 9.13
CA THR A 13 2.53 13.29 7.98
C THR A 13 2.92 12.49 6.74
N ALA A 14 3.39 11.25 6.92
CA ALA A 14 3.71 10.33 5.82
C ALA A 14 2.49 9.95 4.96
N TYR A 15 1.26 10.11 5.46
CA TYR A 15 0.02 9.89 4.71
C TYR A 15 -0.44 11.13 3.93
N LYS A 16 0.23 12.28 4.09
CA LYS A 16 -0.16 13.53 3.44
C LYS A 16 0.21 13.48 1.95
N VAL A 17 -0.78 13.70 1.09
CA VAL A 17 -0.63 13.69 -0.38
C VAL A 17 -0.81 15.07 -1.01
N THR A 18 -0.59 16.14 -0.24
CA THR A 18 -0.85 17.53 -0.69
C THR A 18 0.00 17.95 -1.87
N ASP A 19 1.19 17.40 -2.03
CA ASP A 19 2.11 17.75 -3.13
C ASP A 19 1.94 16.82 -4.35
N GLY A 20 0.83 16.09 -4.41
CA GLY A 20 0.51 15.13 -5.46
C GLY A 20 0.64 13.68 -4.97
N VAL A 21 -0.24 12.81 -5.47
CA VAL A 21 -0.33 11.41 -5.01
C VAL A 21 0.92 10.60 -5.36
N LEU A 22 1.48 10.78 -6.55
CA LEU A 22 2.69 10.07 -6.98
C LEU A 22 3.99 10.66 -6.40
N ASN A 23 3.91 11.85 -5.80
CA ASN A 23 5.03 12.49 -5.12
C ASN A 23 5.15 12.05 -3.65
N ASN A 24 4.22 11.21 -3.16
CA ASN A 24 4.29 10.59 -1.85
C ASN A 24 4.92 9.18 -1.97
N GLY A 25 6.08 8.97 -1.36
CA GLY A 25 6.79 7.68 -1.42
C GLY A 25 5.97 6.50 -0.89
N CYS A 26 5.22 6.70 0.20
CA CYS A 26 4.38 5.63 0.75
C CYS A 26 3.24 5.24 -0.19
N PHE A 27 2.69 6.20 -0.94
CA PHE A 27 1.64 5.92 -1.92
C PHE A 27 2.16 5.10 -3.10
N VAL A 28 3.41 5.35 -3.55
CA VAL A 28 4.04 4.55 -4.60
C VAL A 28 4.28 3.11 -4.14
N ASP A 29 4.72 2.92 -2.89
CA ASP A 29 4.84 1.58 -2.30
C ASP A 29 3.48 0.88 -2.19
N ALA A 30 2.43 1.60 -1.79
CA ALA A 30 1.07 1.07 -1.76
C ALA A 30 0.60 0.61 -3.15
N LEU A 31 0.91 1.39 -4.20
CA LEU A 31 0.59 1.01 -5.59
C LEU A 31 1.33 -0.25 -6.04
N ASN A 32 2.58 -0.45 -5.60
CA ASN A 32 3.35 -1.63 -5.98
C ASN A 32 2.81 -2.92 -5.34
N VAL A 33 2.12 -2.84 -4.21
CA VAL A 33 1.45 -4.01 -3.57
C VAL A 33 0.25 -4.49 -4.38
N VAL A 34 -0.46 -3.60 -5.07
CA VAL A 34 -1.70 -3.89 -5.83
C VAL A 34 -1.55 -5.05 -6.83
N PRO A 35 -0.58 -5.04 -7.77
CA PRO A 35 -0.45 -6.13 -8.73
C PRO A 35 -0.14 -7.48 -8.08
N HIS A 36 0.61 -7.48 -6.97
CA HIS A 36 0.95 -8.71 -6.26
C HIS A 36 -0.26 -9.35 -5.58
N VAL A 37 -1.05 -8.55 -4.86
CA VAL A 37 -2.27 -9.06 -4.21
C VAL A 37 -3.33 -9.44 -5.25
N PHE A 38 -3.40 -8.72 -6.37
CA PHE A 38 -4.30 -9.06 -7.48
C PHE A 38 -3.98 -10.44 -8.07
N LEU A 39 -2.70 -10.70 -8.38
CA LEU A 39 -2.26 -12.01 -8.86
C LEU A 39 -2.58 -13.11 -7.85
N LEU A 40 -2.27 -12.87 -6.57
CA LEU A 40 -2.53 -13.83 -5.51
C LEU A 40 -4.03 -14.14 -5.42
N PHE A 41 -4.90 -13.13 -5.41
CA PHE A 41 -6.35 -13.35 -5.31
C PHE A 41 -6.98 -14.03 -6.52
N ILE A 42 -6.44 -13.87 -7.72
CA ILE A 42 -6.95 -14.56 -8.91
C ILE A 42 -6.44 -16.00 -8.98
N THR A 43 -5.19 -16.23 -8.60
CA THR A 43 -4.58 -17.57 -8.69
C THR A 43 -5.00 -18.49 -7.55
N PHE A 44 -5.28 -17.96 -6.36
CA PHE A 44 -5.69 -18.79 -5.21
C PHE A 44 -6.93 -19.64 -5.52
N PRO A 45 -8.06 -19.09 -6.02
CA PRO A 45 -9.21 -19.91 -6.40
C PRO A 45 -8.89 -20.97 -7.46
N ILE A 46 -8.00 -20.67 -8.41
CA ILE A 46 -7.60 -21.60 -9.48
C ILE A 46 -6.80 -22.79 -8.91
N LEU A 47 -5.94 -22.56 -7.91
CA LEU A 47 -5.10 -23.61 -7.32
C LEU A 47 -5.86 -24.58 -6.41
N PHE A 48 -7.03 -24.18 -5.89
CA PHE A 48 -7.86 -24.99 -4.99
C PHE A 48 -9.12 -25.58 -5.67
N ILE A 49 -9.22 -25.46 -7.00
CA ILE A 49 -10.19 -26.20 -7.84
C ILE A 49 -9.56 -27.52 -8.28
#